data_AF-A0AAU7AF14-F1
#
_entry.id   AF-A0AAU7AF14-F1
#
_cell.length_a   1.000
_cell.length_b   1.000
_cell.length_c   1.000
_cell.angle_alpha   90.00
_cell.angle_beta   90.00
_cell.angle_gamma   90.00
#
_symmetry.space_group_name_H-M   'P 1'
#
loop_
_entity.id
_entity.type
_entity.pdbx_description
1 polymer ?
#
loop_
_entity_poly.entity_id
_entity_poly.type
_entity_poly.pdbx_seq_one_letter_code
_entity_poly.pdbx_strand_id
1 'polypeptide(L)'
;MPAYGNRTGKRSGAHPVYVQYVDLSGCYSICTLDIHVSARQPRVPVTHADIQKVVGNFYARVRGHPLLGPIFFSTISHDPDLWREHEEKIARFWANALLYENQYSGNPMMVHAGISAIRPQHFDIWLGLFEQTLFEVLEQRTAQLWSELAHRIGRGLKLGIEQARQRTGQPPNLR
;
A
#
# COMPACT_ATOMS: atom_id res chain seq x y z
N MET A 1 24.78 49.72 -60.59
CA MET A 1 25.77 49.50 -59.50
C MET A 1 25.03 49.55 -58.16
N PRO A 2 25.42 48.75 -57.15
CA PRO A 2 24.56 47.76 -56.49
C PRO A 2 24.54 47.87 -54.94
N ALA A 3 23.80 46.97 -54.27
CA ALA A 3 24.34 46.15 -53.18
C ALA A 3 23.45 44.91 -52.90
N TYR A 4 24.13 43.83 -52.57
CA TYR A 4 23.74 42.43 -52.40
C TYR A 4 23.55 42.09 -50.91
N GLY A 5 22.76 41.05 -50.56
CA GLY A 5 22.80 40.47 -49.21
C GLY A 5 21.77 39.37 -48.94
N ASN A 6 22.23 38.17 -48.55
CA ASN A 6 21.55 36.87 -48.57
C ASN A 6 20.65 36.51 -47.36
N ARG A 7 19.53 35.81 -47.66
CA ARG A 7 19.12 34.44 -47.23
C ARG A 7 19.35 34.00 -45.75
N THR A 8 18.30 33.52 -45.06
CA THR A 8 18.07 32.10 -44.64
C THR A 8 16.97 31.94 -43.55
N GLY A 9 16.24 30.81 -43.61
CA GLY A 9 15.40 30.22 -42.53
C GLY A 9 13.89 30.33 -42.77
N LYS A 10 13.19 29.38 -43.44
CA LYS A 10 12.85 27.97 -43.08
C LYS A 10 12.01 27.94 -41.78
N ARG A 11 10.80 27.37 -41.66
CA ARG A 11 9.79 26.69 -42.49
C ARG A 11 8.48 26.77 -41.67
N SER A 12 7.39 27.25 -42.25
CA SER A 12 6.22 26.43 -42.66
C SER A 12 5.38 25.89 -41.49
N GLY A 13 4.29 26.61 -41.22
CA GLY A 13 3.10 26.07 -40.57
C GLY A 13 2.10 25.52 -41.60
N ALA A 14 1.32 24.56 -41.11
CA ALA A 14 -0.08 24.27 -41.42
C ALA A 14 -0.51 23.80 -42.82
N HIS A 15 -1.02 22.55 -42.81
CA HIS A 15 -2.23 22.01 -43.45
C HIS A 15 -2.00 20.82 -44.40
N PRO A 16 -2.60 19.65 -44.13
CA PRO A 16 -2.59 18.54 -45.05
C PRO A 16 -3.65 18.76 -46.14
N VAL A 17 -3.23 18.63 -47.38
CA VAL A 17 -4.13 18.45 -48.53
C VAL A 17 -4.57 16.99 -48.51
N TYR A 18 -5.87 16.75 -48.35
CA TYR A 18 -6.46 15.43 -48.46
C TYR A 18 -6.57 15.09 -49.95
N VAL A 19 -5.85 14.06 -50.40
CA VAL A 19 -6.09 13.44 -51.71
C VAL A 19 -6.46 11.99 -51.45
N GLN A 20 -7.71 11.66 -51.79
CA GLN A 20 -8.24 10.32 -51.82
C GLN A 20 -7.44 9.47 -52.82
N TYR A 21 -6.87 8.38 -52.34
CA TYR A 21 -6.58 7.22 -53.18
C TYR A 21 -7.33 6.03 -52.59
N VAL A 22 -8.34 5.59 -53.33
CA VAL A 22 -8.91 4.26 -53.20
C VAL A 22 -7.94 3.31 -53.89
N ASP A 23 -7.34 2.39 -53.13
CA ASP A 23 -6.79 1.18 -53.72
C ASP A 23 -7.10 -0.02 -52.83
N LEU A 24 -7.54 -1.07 -53.51
CA LEU A 24 -8.07 -2.33 -53.03
C LEU A 24 -6.91 -3.32 -52.93
N SER A 25 -6.87 -4.09 -51.84
CA SER A 25 -5.99 -5.25 -51.59
C SER A 25 -4.74 -4.94 -50.78
N GLY A 26 -4.77 -5.35 -49.52
CA GLY A 26 -3.60 -5.45 -48.66
C GLY A 26 -4.01 -5.44 -47.20
N CYS A 27 -4.30 -6.62 -46.65
CA CYS A 27 -4.52 -6.80 -45.21
C CYS A 27 -3.23 -6.46 -44.44
N TYR A 28 -2.99 -5.18 -44.15
CA TYR A 28 -2.15 -4.81 -43.02
C TYR A 28 -3.03 -4.95 -41.78
N SER A 29 -2.90 -6.11 -41.12
CA SER A 29 -3.24 -6.21 -39.70
C SER A 29 -2.37 -5.20 -38.98
N ILE A 30 -2.88 -3.99 -38.79
CA ILE A 30 -2.35 -3.04 -37.83
C ILE A 30 -2.60 -3.70 -36.48
N CYS A 31 -1.63 -4.47 -36.01
CA CYS A 31 -1.57 -4.82 -34.61
C CYS A 31 -1.41 -3.49 -33.88
N THR A 32 -2.52 -2.95 -33.39
CA THR A 32 -2.50 -1.89 -32.39
C THR A 32 -1.60 -2.42 -31.28
N LEU A 33 -0.36 -1.93 -31.20
CA LEU A 33 0.38 -2.01 -29.96
C LEU A 33 -0.40 -1.12 -29.02
N ASP A 34 -1.40 -1.70 -28.36
CA ASP A 34 -1.94 -1.16 -27.14
C ASP A 34 -0.74 -1.02 -26.22
N ILE A 35 -0.26 0.21 -26.08
CA ILE A 35 0.59 0.60 -24.96
C ILE A 35 -0.31 0.42 -23.73
N HIS A 36 -0.41 -0.83 -23.27
CA HIS A 36 -0.77 -1.11 -21.91
C HIS A 36 0.36 -0.47 -21.11
N VAL A 37 0.11 0.72 -20.58
CA VAL A 37 0.84 1.22 -19.42
C VAL A 37 0.73 0.09 -18.41
N SER A 38 1.80 -0.71 -18.28
CA SER A 38 1.78 -1.92 -17.48
C SER A 38 1.66 -1.47 -16.04
N ALA A 39 0.41 -1.41 -15.56
CA ALA A 39 0.12 -1.17 -14.17
C ALA A 39 0.91 -2.22 -13.39
N ARG A 40 1.76 -1.74 -12.47
CA ARG A 40 2.61 -2.60 -11.68
C ARG A 40 1.74 -3.67 -11.03
N GLN A 41 2.02 -4.93 -11.33
CA GLN A 41 1.27 -6.04 -10.75
C GLN A 41 1.32 -5.97 -9.22
N PRO A 42 0.21 -6.28 -8.53
CA PRO A 42 0.17 -6.23 -7.09
C PRO A 42 1.15 -7.27 -6.51
N ARG A 43 1.73 -6.96 -5.35
CA ARG A 43 2.63 -7.87 -4.63
C ARG A 43 1.92 -9.16 -4.23
N VAL A 44 0.63 -9.05 -3.90
CA VAL A 44 -0.26 -10.14 -3.53
C VAL A 44 -1.52 -9.97 -4.37
N PRO A 45 -2.06 -11.02 -5.01
CA PRO A 45 -3.22 -10.88 -5.89
C PRO A 45 -4.51 -10.76 -5.05
N VAL A 46 -4.78 -9.55 -4.56
CA VAL A 46 -5.97 -9.18 -3.78
C VAL A 46 -6.58 -7.88 -4.31
N THR A 47 -7.85 -7.65 -4.03
CA THR A 47 -8.57 -6.40 -4.34
C THR A 47 -8.73 -5.53 -3.09
N HIS A 48 -9.16 -4.26 -3.25
CA HIS A 48 -9.57 -3.44 -2.10
C HIS A 48 -10.72 -4.05 -1.32
N ALA A 49 -11.65 -4.73 -1.98
CA ALA A 49 -12.77 -5.39 -1.31
C ALA A 49 -12.27 -6.53 -0.40
N ASP A 50 -11.30 -7.32 -0.87
CA ASP A 50 -10.65 -8.35 -0.06
C ASP A 50 -9.95 -7.73 1.14
N ILE A 51 -9.25 -6.60 0.94
CA ILE A 51 -8.56 -5.90 2.02
C ILE A 51 -9.55 -5.43 3.09
N GLN A 52 -10.64 -4.77 2.69
CA GLN A 52 -11.67 -4.32 3.62
C GLN A 52 -12.30 -5.49 4.38
N LYS A 53 -12.60 -6.58 3.68
CA LYS A 53 -13.17 -7.80 4.29
C LYS A 53 -12.24 -8.42 5.32
N VAL A 54 -10.94 -8.57 5.01
CA VAL A 54 -9.95 -9.09 5.97
C VAL A 54 -9.82 -8.16 7.17
N VAL A 55 -9.65 -6.85 6.93
CA VAL A 55 -9.46 -5.86 8.00
C VAL A 55 -10.67 -5.82 8.94
N GLY A 56 -11.89 -5.78 8.42
CA GLY A 56 -13.10 -5.78 9.24
C GLY A 56 -13.25 -7.06 10.07
N ASN A 57 -13.07 -8.23 9.46
CA ASN A 57 -13.13 -9.51 10.19
C ASN A 57 -12.03 -9.61 11.25
N PHE A 58 -10.85 -9.11 10.94
CA PHE A 58 -9.71 -9.11 11.84
C PHE A 58 -9.98 -8.23 13.06
N TYR A 59 -10.43 -6.99 12.86
CA TYR A 59 -10.67 -6.08 13.99
C TYR A 59 -11.90 -6.47 14.81
N ALA A 60 -12.90 -7.13 14.23
CA ALA A 60 -13.96 -7.79 15.00
C ALA A 60 -13.38 -8.80 16.01
N ARG A 61 -12.39 -9.62 15.60
CA ARG A 61 -11.69 -10.56 16.48
C ARG A 61 -10.82 -9.85 17.52
N VAL A 62 -10.07 -8.83 17.13
CA VAL A 62 -9.21 -8.04 18.03
C VAL A 62 -10.03 -7.41 19.16
N ARG A 63 -11.19 -6.82 18.83
CA ARG A 63 -12.10 -6.21 19.80
C ARG A 63 -12.59 -7.20 20.87
N GLY A 64 -12.82 -8.45 20.48
CA GLY A 64 -13.23 -9.52 21.40
C GLY A 64 -12.07 -10.21 22.14
N HIS A 65 -10.82 -9.95 21.77
CA HIS A 65 -9.68 -10.69 22.32
C HIS A 65 -9.30 -10.16 23.72
N PRO A 66 -9.20 -11.02 24.76
CA PRO A 66 -9.04 -10.58 26.15
C PRO A 66 -7.74 -9.80 26.42
N LEU A 67 -6.68 -10.04 25.65
CA LEU A 67 -5.40 -9.34 25.81
C LEU A 67 -5.20 -8.17 24.85
N LEU A 68 -5.86 -8.16 23.69
CA LEU A 68 -5.67 -7.10 22.68
C LEU A 68 -6.77 -6.04 22.79
N GLY A 69 -8.02 -6.46 22.97
CA GLY A 69 -9.18 -5.60 23.11
C GLY A 69 -8.94 -4.43 24.07
N PRO A 70 -8.52 -4.66 25.33
CA PRO A 70 -8.26 -3.58 26.27
C PRO A 70 -7.23 -2.56 25.80
N ILE A 71 -6.17 -2.99 25.09
CA ILE A 71 -5.14 -2.10 24.56
C ILE A 71 -5.73 -1.19 23.48
N PHE A 72 -6.46 -1.78 22.52
CA PHE A 72 -7.09 -1.01 21.45
C PHE A 72 -8.18 -0.08 21.98
N PHE A 73 -9.05 -0.54 22.89
CA PHE A 73 -10.08 0.32 23.51
C PHE A 73 -9.48 1.48 24.31
N SER A 74 -8.36 1.25 25.02
CA SER A 74 -7.65 2.34 25.71
C SER A 74 -6.99 3.35 24.77
N THR A 75 -6.73 2.97 23.51
CA THR A 75 -6.03 3.82 22.52
C THR A 75 -6.99 4.50 21.55
N ILE A 76 -8.05 3.82 21.13
CA ILE A 76 -9.01 4.28 20.10
C ILE A 76 -10.30 4.83 20.72
N SER A 77 -10.73 4.30 21.87
CA SER A 77 -12.06 4.43 22.51
C SER A 77 -13.07 3.33 22.15
N HIS A 78 -14.27 3.42 22.73
CA HIS A 78 -15.42 2.56 22.44
C HIS A 78 -16.33 3.14 21.33
N ASP A 79 -16.00 4.29 20.75
CA ASP A 79 -16.78 4.93 19.70
C ASP A 79 -16.72 4.16 18.37
N PRO A 80 -17.86 3.66 17.83
CA PRO A 80 -17.90 2.95 16.56
C PRO A 80 -17.32 3.73 15.37
N ASP A 81 -17.45 5.05 15.35
CA ASP A 81 -16.96 5.89 14.25
C ASP A 81 -15.43 5.95 14.25
N LEU A 82 -14.81 6.08 15.43
CA LEU A 82 -13.34 6.02 15.57
C LEU A 82 -12.78 4.64 15.21
N TRP A 83 -13.53 3.57 15.46
CA TRP A 83 -13.18 2.23 14.98
C TRP A 83 -13.24 2.13 13.46
N ARG A 84 -14.29 2.67 12.83
CA ARG A 84 -14.39 2.70 11.36
C ARG A 84 -13.23 3.47 10.74
N GLU A 85 -12.88 4.65 11.28
CA GLU A 85 -11.72 5.42 10.83
C GLU A 85 -10.39 4.67 10.99
N HIS A 86 -10.25 3.92 12.09
CA HIS A 86 -9.08 3.08 12.31
C HIS A 86 -8.98 1.96 11.26
N GLU A 87 -10.06 1.22 11.04
CA GLU A 87 -10.11 0.14 10.05
C GLU A 87 -9.81 0.65 8.65
N GLU A 88 -10.41 1.78 8.24
CA GLU A 88 -10.11 2.41 6.95
C GLU A 88 -8.65 2.83 6.82
N LYS A 89 -8.05 3.38 7.88
CA LYS A 89 -6.62 3.74 7.90
C LYS A 89 -5.73 2.51 7.71
N ILE A 90 -6.10 1.39 8.31
CA ILE A 90 -5.33 0.14 8.20
C ILE A 90 -5.56 -0.53 6.84
N ALA A 91 -6.75 -0.41 6.26
CA ALA A 91 -7.00 -0.83 4.88
C ALA A 91 -6.12 -0.04 3.89
N ARG A 92 -5.98 1.29 4.06
CA ARG A 92 -5.05 2.10 3.26
C ARG A 92 -3.59 1.68 3.44
N PHE A 93 -3.18 1.34 4.67
CA PHE A 93 -1.83 0.80 4.93
C PHE A 93 -1.57 -0.48 4.12
N TRP A 94 -2.53 -1.40 4.11
CA TRP A 94 -2.41 -2.65 3.37
C TRP A 94 -2.48 -2.45 1.86
N ALA A 95 -3.34 -1.55 1.36
CA ALA A 95 -3.38 -1.21 -0.05
C ALA A 95 -2.01 -0.68 -0.54
N ASN A 96 -1.34 0.18 0.24
CA ASN A 96 0.03 0.59 -0.07
C ASN A 96 1.02 -0.59 -0.10
N ALA A 97 0.95 -1.48 0.90
CA ALA A 97 1.91 -2.57 1.05
C ALA A 97 1.73 -3.71 0.03
N LEU A 98 0.50 -3.94 -0.43
CA LEU A 98 0.09 -5.07 -1.27
C LEU A 98 -0.11 -4.65 -2.73
N LEU A 99 -0.69 -3.48 -2.97
CA LEU A 99 -1.07 -3.00 -4.30
C LEU A 99 -0.13 -1.91 -4.83
N TYR A 100 0.90 -1.53 -4.06
CA TYR A 100 1.83 -0.44 -4.37
C TYR A 100 1.16 0.94 -4.53
N GLU A 101 0.06 1.14 -3.82
CA GLU A 101 -0.61 2.43 -3.75
C GLU A 101 0.11 3.42 -2.80
N ASN A 102 -0.35 4.67 -2.80
CA ASN A 102 0.21 5.73 -1.97
C ASN A 102 -0.88 6.48 -1.17
N GLN A 103 -1.80 5.73 -0.56
CA GLN A 103 -2.95 6.23 0.21
C GLN A 103 -2.72 6.26 1.73
N TYR A 104 -1.62 5.69 2.23
CA TYR A 104 -1.22 5.73 3.63
C TYR A 104 0.06 6.55 3.85
N SER A 105 0.01 7.51 4.79
CA SER A 105 1.09 8.43 5.13
C SER A 105 1.55 8.35 6.60
N GLY A 106 1.10 7.35 7.35
CA GLY A 106 1.44 7.20 8.78
C GLY A 106 2.83 6.59 9.02
N ASN A 107 3.26 6.62 10.29
CA ASN A 107 4.47 5.93 10.74
C ASN A 107 4.10 4.86 11.79
N PRO A 108 3.94 3.59 11.38
CA PRO A 108 3.58 2.52 12.30
C PRO A 108 4.55 2.37 13.46
N MET A 109 5.86 2.46 13.22
CA MET A 109 6.88 2.31 14.27
C MET A 109 6.67 3.34 15.39
N MET A 110 6.50 4.61 15.02
CA MET A 110 6.36 5.70 15.98
C MET A 110 5.09 5.54 16.83
N VAL A 111 3.97 5.16 16.20
CA VAL A 111 2.69 4.93 16.89
C VAL A 111 2.81 3.78 17.90
N HIS A 112 3.33 2.62 17.48
CA HIS A 112 3.38 1.45 18.34
C HIS A 112 4.43 1.59 19.46
N ALA A 113 5.55 2.28 19.21
CA ALA A 113 6.55 2.57 20.23
C ALA A 113 6.01 3.50 21.33
N GLY A 114 5.15 4.46 20.96
CA GLY A 114 4.52 5.41 21.87
C GLY A 114 3.46 4.81 22.81
N ILE A 115 2.95 3.61 22.52
CA ILE A 115 1.95 2.94 23.36
C ILE A 115 2.66 2.03 24.36
N SER A 116 2.78 2.51 25.61
CA SER A 116 3.50 1.82 26.68
C SER A 116 2.92 0.45 27.04
N ALA A 117 1.62 0.23 26.81
CA ALA A 117 0.93 -1.04 27.07
C ALA A 117 1.31 -2.15 26.07
N ILE A 118 1.81 -1.82 24.88
CA ILE A 118 2.20 -2.83 23.89
C ILE A 118 3.45 -3.57 24.38
N ARG A 119 3.39 -4.91 24.37
CA ARG A 119 4.47 -5.81 24.77
C ARG A 119 4.81 -6.75 23.62
N PRO A 120 6.00 -7.36 23.61
CA PRO A 120 6.43 -8.28 22.56
C PRO A 120 5.42 -9.42 22.29
N GLN A 121 4.79 -9.96 23.34
CA GLN A 121 3.78 -11.03 23.19
C GLN A 121 2.52 -10.59 22.45
N HIS A 122 2.14 -9.30 22.52
CA HIS A 122 0.94 -8.80 21.84
C HIS A 122 1.10 -8.86 20.31
N PHE A 123 2.33 -8.73 19.79
CA PHE A 123 2.60 -8.91 18.37
C PHE A 123 2.35 -10.35 17.92
N ASP A 124 2.76 -11.32 18.72
CA ASP A 124 2.62 -12.75 18.37
C ASP A 124 1.12 -13.13 18.33
N ILE A 125 0.33 -12.64 19.29
CA ILE A 125 -1.14 -12.81 19.31
C ILE A 125 -1.78 -12.11 18.11
N TRP A 126 -1.41 -10.85 17.84
CA TRP A 126 -1.96 -10.07 16.73
C TRP A 126 -1.69 -10.76 15.39
N LEU A 127 -0.46 -11.25 15.17
CA LEU A 127 -0.06 -11.94 13.95
C LEU A 127 -0.79 -13.28 13.80
N GLY A 128 -0.96 -14.04 14.87
CA GLY A 128 -1.72 -15.30 14.83
C GLY A 128 -3.20 -15.08 14.49
N LEU A 129 -3.86 -14.07 15.08
CA LEU A 129 -5.24 -13.72 14.74
C LEU A 129 -5.37 -13.21 13.30
N PHE A 130 -4.39 -12.43 12.83
CA PHE A 130 -4.39 -11.91 11.47
C PHE A 130 -4.21 -13.04 10.45
N GLU A 131 -3.26 -13.95 10.69
CA GLU A 131 -3.07 -15.14 9.87
C GLU A 131 -4.33 -16.01 9.82
N GLN A 132 -4.93 -16.30 10.96
CA GLN A 132 -6.20 -17.05 11.00
C GLN A 132 -7.26 -16.37 10.13
N THR A 133 -7.41 -15.06 10.25
CA THR A 133 -8.40 -14.30 9.47
C THR A 133 -8.11 -14.38 7.97
N LEU A 134 -6.84 -14.30 7.55
CA LEU A 134 -6.46 -14.41 6.15
C LEU A 134 -6.86 -15.76 5.56
N PHE A 135 -6.57 -16.87 6.25
CA PHE A 135 -6.87 -18.22 5.77
C PHE A 135 -8.37 -18.55 5.77
N GLU A 136 -9.18 -17.87 6.56
CA GLU A 136 -10.64 -18.01 6.54
C GLU A 136 -11.30 -17.17 5.44
N VAL A 137 -10.71 -16.04 5.06
CA VAL A 137 -11.34 -15.06 4.15
C VAL A 137 -10.89 -15.21 2.70
N LEU A 138 -9.64 -15.63 2.47
CA LEU A 138 -8.98 -15.64 1.16
C LEU A 138 -8.61 -17.04 0.71
N GLU A 139 -8.29 -17.22 -0.58
CA GLU A 139 -7.71 -18.48 -1.03
C GLU A 139 -6.33 -18.71 -0.42
N GLN A 140 -5.99 -20.00 -0.26
CA GLN A 140 -4.81 -20.43 0.48
C GLN A 140 -3.51 -19.75 0.01
N ARG A 141 -3.33 -19.59 -1.30
CA ARG A 141 -2.10 -18.99 -1.86
C ARG A 141 -1.97 -17.52 -1.47
N THR A 142 -3.02 -16.71 -1.56
CA THR A 142 -2.87 -15.27 -1.27
C THR A 142 -2.93 -14.97 0.21
N ALA A 143 -3.64 -15.80 1.00
CA ALA A 143 -3.52 -15.82 2.45
C ALA A 143 -2.06 -16.04 2.89
N GLN A 144 -1.37 -17.03 2.31
CA GLN A 144 0.05 -17.29 2.60
C GLN A 144 0.94 -16.09 2.29
N LEU A 145 0.84 -15.54 1.07
CA LEU A 145 1.68 -14.41 0.64
C LEU A 145 1.45 -13.16 1.51
N TRP A 146 0.21 -12.88 1.88
CA TRP A 146 -0.10 -11.76 2.78
C TRP A 146 0.40 -12.06 4.21
N SER A 147 0.19 -13.27 4.73
CA SER A 147 0.67 -13.66 6.06
C SER A 147 2.19 -13.51 6.17
N GLU A 148 2.95 -13.97 5.18
CA GLU A 148 4.42 -13.83 5.13
C GLU A 148 4.85 -12.36 5.21
N LEU A 149 4.18 -11.49 4.46
CA LEU A 149 4.43 -10.06 4.48
C LEU A 149 4.11 -9.45 5.85
N ALA A 150 2.97 -9.80 6.42
CA ALA A 150 2.53 -9.32 7.73
C ALA A 150 3.52 -9.72 8.83
N HIS A 151 3.94 -10.98 8.85
CA HIS A 151 4.94 -11.48 9.78
C HIS A 151 6.29 -10.78 9.61
N ARG A 152 6.73 -10.50 8.38
CA ARG A 152 7.96 -9.75 8.13
C ARG A 152 7.90 -8.33 8.69
N ILE A 153 6.80 -7.61 8.45
CA ILE A 153 6.59 -6.26 8.98
C ILE A 153 6.47 -6.29 10.51
N GLY A 154 5.67 -7.21 11.05
CA GLY A 154 5.43 -7.37 12.49
C GLY A 154 6.70 -7.67 13.27
N ARG A 155 7.56 -8.57 12.78
CA ARG A 155 8.88 -8.82 13.38
C ARG A 155 9.75 -7.57 13.40
N GLY A 156 9.75 -6.78 12.32
CA GLY A 156 10.48 -5.51 12.24
C GLY A 156 9.99 -4.49 13.27
N LEU A 157 8.67 -4.35 13.42
CA LEU A 157 8.06 -3.48 14.44
C LEU A 157 8.41 -3.92 15.86
N LYS A 158 8.24 -5.21 16.17
CA LYS A 158 8.56 -5.80 17.47
C LYS A 158 10.00 -5.48 17.89
N LEU A 159 10.97 -5.81 17.03
CA LEU A 159 12.39 -5.54 17.28
C LEU A 159 12.70 -4.05 17.41
N GLY A 160 12.15 -3.21 16.54
CA GLY A 160 12.42 -1.78 16.58
C GLY A 160 11.86 -1.09 17.83
N ILE A 161 10.71 -1.53 18.33
CA ILE A 161 10.11 -1.01 19.58
C ILE A 161 10.93 -1.42 20.79
N GLU A 162 11.38 -2.68 20.84
CA GLU A 162 12.26 -3.17 21.92
C GLU A 162 13.55 -2.33 21.98
N GLN A 163 14.18 -2.10 20.82
CA GLN A 163 15.38 -1.26 20.73
C GLN A 163 15.12 0.20 21.10
N ALA A 164 14.02 0.80 20.64
CA ALA A 164 13.67 2.17 20.97
C ALA A 164 13.51 2.35 22.49
N ARG A 165 12.86 1.41 23.17
CA ARG A 165 12.67 1.44 24.62
C ARG A 165 13.97 1.24 25.40
N GLN A 166 14.86 0.36 24.93
CA GLN A 166 16.19 0.19 25.53
C GLN A 166 16.98 1.50 25.49
N ARG A 167 16.94 2.23 24.36
CA ARG A 167 17.60 3.53 24.24
C ARG A 167 17.03 4.58 25.19
N THR A 168 15.71 4.63 25.35
CA THR A 168 15.07 5.55 26.31
C THR A 168 15.38 5.20 27.77
N GLY A 169 15.63 3.92 28.08
CA GLY A 169 16.01 3.47 29.42
C GLY A 169 17.50 3.61 29.77
N GLN A 170 18.36 3.92 28.80
CA GLN A 170 19.80 4.14 29.03
C GLN A 170 20.01 5.56 29.56
N PRO A 171 20.78 5.78 30.67
CA PRO A 171 21.09 7.13 31.12
C PRO A 171 21.84 7.92 30.03
N PRO A 172 21.57 9.23 29.86
CA PRO A 172 22.22 10.03 28.83
C PRO A 172 23.74 10.01 29.04
N ASN A 173 24.47 9.70 27.97
CA ASN A 173 25.93 9.70 28.00
C ASN A 173 26.42 11.15 27.93
N LEU A 174 26.62 11.76 29.10
CA LEU A 174 27.28 13.06 29.25
C LEU A 174 28.79 12.80 29.23
N ARG A 175 29.35 12.66 28.02
CA ARG A 175 30.80 12.63 27.79
C ARG A 175 31.23 13.82 26.95
#